data_AF-W8WUM7-F1
#
_entry.id   AF-W8WUM7-F1
#
_cell.length_a   1.000
_cell.length_b   1.000
_cell.length_c   1.000
_cell.angle_alpha   90.00
_cell.angle_beta   90.00
_cell.angle_gamma   90.00
#
_symmetry.space_group_name_H-M   'P 1'
#
loop_
_entity.id
_entity.type
_entity.pdbx_description
1 polymer ?
#
loop_
_entity_poly.entity_id
_entity_poly.type
_entity_poly.pdbx_seq_one_letter_code
_entity_poly.pdbx_strand_id
1 'polypeptide(L)'
;MLYPIHVHKDRDSAYGASFPDFPGCFAGADELQDLPRAAQEAVEAHFHGETEAIPGPSAPEAWKGHEDFEGGFWMMVDIDLSKVNTKAVRLNISLPENLVHRIDAMAKAQHLSRSAFLAKAAEREMAET
;
A
#
# COMPACT_ATOMS: atom_id res chain seq x y z
N MET A 1 5.92 -5.24 -3.73
CA MET A 1 5.83 -5.66 -5.14
C MET A 1 6.45 -4.58 -6.00
N LEU A 2 7.22 -4.93 -7.03
CA LEU A 2 7.90 -3.94 -7.88
C LEU A 2 6.93 -3.37 -8.93
N TYR A 3 6.66 -2.07 -8.86
CA TYR A 3 5.89 -1.32 -9.85
C TYR A 3 6.81 -0.42 -10.68
N PRO A 4 6.56 -0.28 -12.00
CA PRO A 4 7.23 0.71 -12.80
C PRO A 4 6.66 2.10 -12.50
N ILE A 5 7.52 3.10 -12.34
CA ILE A 5 7.14 4.51 -12.36
C ILE A 5 7.92 5.23 -13.45
N HIS A 6 7.24 6.14 -14.14
CA HIS A 6 7.87 7.02 -15.10
C HIS A 6 8.27 8.33 -14.40
N VAL A 7 9.56 8.60 -14.37
CA VAL A 7 10.15 9.75 -13.67
C VAL A 7 10.46 10.85 -14.67
N HIS A 8 9.98 12.06 -14.39
CA HIS A 8 10.29 13.27 -15.14
C HIS A 8 11.01 14.29 -14.26
N LYS A 9 11.86 15.10 -14.88
CA LYS A 9 12.64 16.13 -14.20
C LYS A 9 12.94 17.28 -15.16
N ASP A 10 12.38 18.45 -14.86
CA ASP A 10 12.70 19.68 -15.56
C ASP A 10 13.90 20.39 -14.93
N ARG A 11 14.43 21.41 -15.62
CA ARG A 11 15.49 22.25 -15.05
C ARG A 11 14.93 22.98 -13.82
N ASP A 12 15.66 22.94 -12.72
CA ASP A 12 15.33 23.64 -11.46
C ASP A 12 13.99 23.22 -10.79
N SER A 13 13.45 22.03 -11.12
CA SER A 13 12.24 21.45 -10.47
C SER A 13 12.55 20.40 -9.39
N ALA A 14 11.53 19.86 -8.70
CA ALA A 14 11.63 18.55 -8.04
C ALA A 14 11.54 17.41 -9.07
N TYR A 15 11.86 16.17 -8.67
CA TYR A 15 11.51 14.97 -9.44
C TYR A 15 10.01 14.72 -9.32
N GLY A 16 9.35 14.48 -10.44
CA GLY A 16 7.97 14.00 -10.47
C GLY A 16 7.93 12.57 -11.00
N ALA A 17 6.97 11.78 -10.53
CA ALA A 17 6.74 10.43 -11.00
C ALA A 17 5.25 10.12 -11.17
N SER A 18 4.93 9.33 -12.17
CA SER A 18 3.59 8.81 -12.43
C SER A 18 3.60 7.29 -12.50
N PHE A 19 2.50 6.69 -12.04
CA PHE A 19 2.28 5.25 -12.13
C PHE A 19 1.41 4.93 -13.34
N PRO A 20 1.88 4.15 -14.32
CA PRO A 20 1.03 3.67 -15.40
C PRO A 20 -0.09 2.74 -14.90
N ASP A 21 0.21 1.95 -13.87
CA ASP A 21 -0.74 0.97 -13.31
C ASP A 21 -1.78 1.62 -12.38
N PHE A 22 -1.52 2.84 -11.93
CA PHE A 22 -2.42 3.62 -11.05
C PHE A 22 -2.71 4.99 -11.68
N PRO A 23 -3.56 5.06 -12.73
CA PRO A 23 -3.88 6.33 -13.38
C PRO A 23 -4.37 7.38 -12.38
N GLY A 24 -3.72 8.54 -12.37
CA GLY A 24 -4.01 9.63 -11.41
C GLY A 24 -3.23 9.57 -10.09
N CYS A 25 -2.39 8.55 -9.88
CA CYS A 25 -1.43 8.50 -8.78
C CYS A 25 -0.10 9.14 -9.20
N PHE A 26 0.33 10.16 -8.46
CA PHE A 26 1.56 10.90 -8.71
C PHE A 26 2.37 11.01 -7.42
N ALA A 27 3.70 10.94 -7.57
CA ALA A 27 4.64 11.17 -6.49
C ALA A 27 5.63 12.26 -6.89
N GLY A 28 6.24 12.92 -5.90
CA GLY A 28 7.27 13.91 -6.14
C GLY A 28 8.24 14.00 -4.97
N ALA A 29 9.51 14.27 -5.28
CA ALA A 29 10.57 14.41 -4.29
C ALA A 29 11.68 15.35 -4.79
N ASP A 30 12.31 16.08 -3.89
CA ASP A 30 13.42 16.99 -4.26
C ASP A 30 14.66 16.20 -4.70
N GLU A 31 14.92 15.05 -4.09
CA GLU A 31 16.01 14.14 -4.43
C GLU A 31 15.49 12.80 -4.97
N LEU A 32 16.17 12.25 -5.98
CA LEU A 32 15.76 10.99 -6.62
C LEU A 32 15.66 9.82 -5.63
N GLN A 33 16.53 9.80 -4.61
CA GLN A 33 16.55 8.76 -3.58
C GLN A 33 15.34 8.77 -2.65
N ASP A 34 14.64 9.89 -2.54
CA ASP A 34 13.43 10.03 -1.72
C ASP A 34 12.16 9.61 -2.48
N LEU A 35 12.25 9.48 -3.81
CA LEU A 35 11.13 9.17 -4.68
C LEU A 35 10.46 7.81 -4.36
N PRO A 36 11.19 6.72 -3.99
CA PRO A 36 10.55 5.48 -3.56
C PRO A 36 9.67 5.64 -2.32
N ARG A 37 10.08 6.46 -1.34
CA ARG A 37 9.26 6.74 -0.15
C ARG A 37 8.01 7.54 -0.54
N ALA A 38 8.18 8.60 -1.33
CA ALA A 38 7.06 9.39 -1.83
C ALA A 38 6.08 8.57 -2.68
N ALA A 39 6.60 7.62 -3.47
CA ALA A 39 5.83 6.68 -4.27
C ALA A 39 4.96 5.77 -3.38
N GLN A 40 5.51 5.20 -2.30
CA GLN A 40 4.74 4.41 -1.33
C GLN A 40 3.62 5.25 -0.70
N GLU A 41 3.93 6.45 -0.21
CA GLU A 41 2.95 7.36 0.40
C GLU A 41 1.82 7.73 -0.57
N ALA A 42 2.17 8.00 -1.83
CA ALA A 42 1.20 8.31 -2.88
C ALA A 42 0.25 7.14 -3.14
N VAL A 43 0.75 5.90 -3.20
CA VAL A 43 -0.09 4.71 -3.41
C VAL A 43 -1.00 4.45 -2.21
N GLU A 44 -0.49 4.57 -0.97
CA GLU A 44 -1.29 4.46 0.24
C GLU A 44 -2.44 5.47 0.27
N ALA A 45 -2.15 6.73 -0.12
CA ALA A 45 -3.16 7.77 -0.21
C ALA A 45 -4.17 7.53 -1.35
N HIS A 46 -3.70 7.07 -2.51
CA HIS A 46 -4.52 6.83 -3.70
C HIS A 46 -5.59 5.76 -3.44
N PHE A 47 -5.24 4.68 -2.73
CA PHE A 47 -6.18 3.61 -2.40
C PHE A 47 -6.80 3.74 -1.00
N HIS A 48 -6.61 4.88 -0.31
CA HIS A 48 -7.11 5.04 1.03
C HIS A 48 -8.64 5.00 1.08
N GLY A 49 -9.20 4.00 1.76
CA GLY A 49 -10.65 3.83 1.87
C GLY A 49 -11.30 3.22 0.63
N GLU A 50 -10.52 2.88 -0.40
CA GLU A 50 -11.01 2.14 -1.55
C GLU A 50 -11.13 0.64 -1.24
N THR A 51 -12.09 -0.01 -1.90
CA THR A 51 -12.32 -1.46 -1.76
C THR A 51 -11.98 -2.24 -3.02
N GLU A 52 -11.54 -1.52 -4.06
CA GLU A 52 -11.15 -2.10 -5.33
C GLU A 52 -9.85 -2.90 -5.19
N ALA A 53 -9.66 -3.84 -6.12
CA ALA A 53 -8.44 -4.63 -6.14
C ALA A 53 -7.30 -3.78 -6.70
N ILE A 54 -6.16 -3.76 -6.00
CA ILE A 54 -4.95 -3.08 -6.49
C ILE A 54 -4.48 -3.80 -7.76
N PRO A 55 -4.35 -3.10 -8.91
CA PRO A 55 -3.85 -3.68 -10.15
C PRO A 55 -2.44 -4.27 -9.97
N GLY A 56 -2.15 -5.37 -10.65
CA GLY A 56 -0.79 -5.92 -10.71
C GLY A 56 0.15 -5.02 -11.52
N PRO A 57 1.47 -5.09 -11.29
CA PRO A 57 2.44 -4.26 -12.00
C PRO A 57 2.53 -4.65 -13.47
N SER A 58 2.60 -3.66 -14.34
CA SER A 58 2.98 -3.84 -15.74
C SER A 58 4.50 -3.87 -15.91
N ALA A 59 4.95 -4.22 -17.11
CA ALA A 59 6.35 -4.08 -17.51
C ALA A 59 6.56 -2.68 -18.15
N PRO A 60 7.67 -1.97 -17.88
CA PRO A 60 7.98 -0.70 -18.54
C PRO A 60 7.88 -0.75 -20.07
N GLU A 61 8.22 -1.90 -20.67
CA GLU A 61 8.16 -2.12 -22.12
C GLU A 61 6.75 -2.04 -22.69
N ALA A 62 5.72 -2.30 -21.89
CA ALA A 62 4.32 -2.19 -22.32
C ALA A 62 3.92 -0.74 -22.62
N TRP A 63 4.65 0.24 -22.09
CA TRP A 63 4.36 1.67 -22.18
C TRP A 63 5.32 2.42 -23.12
N LYS A 64 6.15 1.69 -23.86
CA LYS A 64 7.13 2.28 -24.76
C LYS A 64 6.44 3.05 -25.89
N GLY A 65 6.74 4.35 -25.99
CA GLY A 65 6.18 5.23 -27.03
C GLY A 65 4.75 5.69 -26.76
N HIS A 66 4.26 5.52 -25.52
CA HIS A 66 3.03 6.13 -25.08
C HIS A 66 3.26 7.63 -24.80
N GLU A 67 2.32 8.48 -25.22
CA GLU A 67 2.47 9.94 -25.16
C GLU A 67 2.62 10.48 -23.73
N ASP A 68 1.93 9.88 -22.75
CA ASP A 68 2.02 10.26 -21.33
C ASP A 68 3.38 9.96 -20.68
N PHE A 69 4.25 9.17 -21.34
CA PHE A 69 5.53 8.69 -20.79
C PHE A 69 6.72 9.09 -21.67
N GLU A 70 6.65 10.28 -22.27
CA GLU A 70 7.75 10.87 -23.02
C GLU A 70 8.69 11.71 -22.14
N GLY A 71 9.95 11.85 -22.55
CA GLY A 71 10.88 12.82 -21.95
C GLY A 71 11.42 12.48 -20.55
N GLY A 72 11.19 11.26 -20.05
CA GLY A 72 11.65 10.81 -18.74
C GLY A 72 12.43 9.50 -18.77
N PHE A 73 12.50 8.83 -17.62
CA PHE A 73 13.10 7.51 -17.48
C PHE A 73 12.27 6.62 -16.55
N TRP A 74 12.39 5.30 -16.73
CA TRP A 74 11.72 4.33 -15.89
C TRP A 74 12.53 4.01 -14.64
N MET A 75 11.83 3.88 -13.51
CA MET A 75 12.38 3.36 -12.26
C MET A 75 11.44 2.30 -11.69
N MET A 76 12.00 1.23 -11.12
CA MET A 76 11.21 0.24 -10.41
C MET A 76 11.20 0.60 -8.92
N VAL A 77 10.01 0.68 -8.34
CA VAL A 77 9.82 0.95 -6.91
C VAL A 77 9.12 -0.22 -6.24
N ASP A 78 9.61 -0.61 -5.07
CA ASP A 78 8.96 -1.64 -4.27
C ASP A 78 7.84 -1.03 -3.44
N ILE A 79 6.60 -1.39 -3.76
CA ILE A 79 5.40 -0.95 -3.06
C ILE A 79 4.92 -2.06 -2.12
N ASP A 80 4.85 -1.76 -0.84
CA ASP A 80 4.30 -2.64 0.16
C ASP A 80 2.76 -2.60 0.13
N LEU A 81 2.19 -3.51 -0.65
CA LEU A 81 0.73 -3.64 -0.78
C LEU A 81 0.03 -4.02 0.52
N SER A 82 0.75 -4.52 1.55
CA SER A 82 0.13 -4.82 2.84
C SER A 82 -0.28 -3.55 3.59
N LYS A 83 0.39 -2.42 3.33
CA LYS A 83 0.05 -1.10 3.88
C LYS A 83 -1.08 -0.41 3.12
N VAL A 84 -1.31 -0.83 1.88
CA VAL A 84 -2.32 -0.26 0.98
C VAL A 84 -3.64 -1.03 1.10
N ASN A 85 -3.57 -2.35 1.25
CA ASN A 85 -4.75 -3.20 1.23
C ASN A 85 -5.41 -3.31 2.62
N THR A 86 -6.44 -2.51 2.84
CA THR A 86 -7.27 -2.58 4.06
C THR A 86 -8.37 -3.63 3.99
N LYS A 87 -8.41 -4.46 2.94
CA LYS A 87 -9.47 -5.46 2.78
C LYS A 87 -9.37 -6.53 3.85
N ALA A 88 -10.47 -6.74 4.58
CA ALA A 88 -10.56 -7.79 5.59
C ALA A 88 -10.36 -9.18 4.95
N VAL A 89 -9.29 -9.88 5.36
CA VAL A 89 -9.06 -11.29 5.01
C VAL A 89 -9.75 -12.18 6.03
N ARG A 90 -10.62 -13.10 5.58
CA ARG A 90 -11.24 -14.11 6.45
C ARG A 90 -10.24 -15.22 6.75
N LEU A 91 -9.98 -15.44 8.03
CA LEU A 91 -9.08 -16.48 8.54
C LEU A 91 -9.90 -17.58 9.21
N ASN A 92 -9.60 -18.85 8.90
CA ASN A 92 -10.07 -20.01 9.65
C ASN A 92 -8.95 -20.49 10.55
N ILE A 93 -9.12 -20.35 11.87
CA ILE A 93 -8.09 -20.69 12.87
C ILE A 93 -8.68 -21.57 13.98
N SER A 94 -7.82 -22.40 14.57
CA SER A 94 -8.16 -23.22 15.74
C SER A 94 -7.59 -22.57 17.00
N LEU A 95 -8.42 -22.37 18.01
CA LEU A 95 -8.04 -21.82 19.31
C LEU A 95 -8.62 -22.69 20.43
N PRO A 96 -7.98 -22.76 21.61
CA PRO A 96 -8.58 -23.39 22.79
C PRO A 96 -9.95 -22.78 23.13
N GLU A 97 -10.93 -23.63 23.45
CA GLU A 97 -12.32 -23.19 23.71
C GLU A 97 -12.40 -22.14 24.83
N ASN A 98 -11.66 -22.37 25.93
CA ASN A 98 -11.58 -21.43 27.04
C ASN A 98 -11.03 -20.05 26.63
N LEU A 99 -10.12 -19.99 25.66
CA LEU A 99 -9.59 -18.74 25.12
C LEU A 99 -10.64 -18.02 24.27
N VAL A 100 -11.38 -18.74 23.44
CA VAL A 100 -12.48 -18.17 22.64
C VAL A 100 -13.54 -17.52 23.55
N HIS A 101 -13.92 -18.18 24.65
CA HIS A 101 -14.86 -17.58 25.61
C HIS A 101 -14.33 -16.28 26.24
N ARG A 102 -13.03 -16.23 26.56
CA ARG A 102 -12.40 -15.01 27.11
C ARG A 102 -12.32 -13.90 26.07
N ILE A 103 -12.01 -14.23 24.81
CA ILE A 103 -12.03 -13.27 23.70
C ILE A 103 -13.43 -12.68 23.53
N ASP A 104 -14.47 -13.52 23.52
CA ASP A 104 -15.85 -13.09 23.35
C ASP A 104 -16.31 -12.14 24.47
N ALA A 105 -15.96 -12.46 25.72
CA ALA A 105 -16.27 -11.61 26.86
C ALA A 105 -15.57 -10.25 26.77
N MET A 106 -14.28 -10.23 26.43
CA MET A 106 -13.48 -9.00 26.33
C MET A 106 -13.89 -8.12 25.14
N ALA A 107 -14.15 -8.74 23.99
CA ALA A 107 -14.62 -8.05 22.80
C ALA A 107 -15.97 -7.38 23.09
N LYS A 108 -16.90 -8.10 23.72
CA LYS A 108 -18.20 -7.54 24.12
C LYS A 108 -18.06 -6.37 25.10
N ALA A 109 -17.20 -6.50 26.12
CA ALA A 109 -16.95 -5.44 27.10
C ALA A 109 -16.35 -4.17 26.47
N GLN A 110 -15.63 -4.29 25.34
CA GLN A 110 -15.04 -3.18 24.60
C GLN A 110 -15.90 -2.72 23.40
N HIS A 111 -17.10 -3.27 23.21
CA HIS A 111 -17.95 -3.03 22.04
C HIS A 111 -17.25 -3.33 20.70
N LEU A 112 -16.39 -4.35 20.67
CA LEU A 112 -15.67 -4.82 19.49
C LEU A 112 -16.23 -6.17 18.99
N SER A 113 -16.02 -6.46 17.71
CA SER A 113 -16.14 -7.83 17.19
C SER A 113 -14.94 -8.67 17.63
N ARG A 114 -15.05 -10.01 17.57
CA ARG A 114 -13.92 -10.92 17.84
C ARG A 114 -12.71 -10.58 16.97
N SER A 115 -12.94 -10.37 15.67
CA SER A 115 -11.90 -10.03 14.70
C SER A 115 -11.23 -8.70 15.03
N ALA A 116 -12.00 -7.67 15.41
CA ALA A 116 -11.42 -6.39 15.82
C ALA A 116 -10.59 -6.51 17.12
N PHE A 117 -11.06 -7.29 18.10
CA PHE A 117 -10.30 -7.54 19.32
C PHE A 117 -8.97 -8.28 19.03
N LEU A 118 -9.02 -9.32 18.18
CA LEU A 118 -7.84 -10.09 17.79
C LEU A 118 -6.85 -9.26 16.98
N ALA A 119 -7.32 -8.46 16.02
CA ALA A 119 -6.48 -7.56 15.23
C ALA A 119 -5.73 -6.57 16.14
N LYS A 120 -6.46 -5.88 17.04
CA LYS A 120 -5.87 -4.95 18.00
C LYS A 120 -4.84 -5.60 18.91
N ALA A 121 -5.09 -6.84 19.35
CA ALA A 121 -4.14 -7.59 20.17
C ALA A 121 -2.86 -7.94 19.40
N ALA A 122 -2.98 -8.36 18.13
CA ALA A 122 -1.84 -8.67 17.27
C ALA A 122 -1.00 -7.44 16.92
N GLU A 123 -1.65 -6.32 16.57
CA GLU A 123 -0.97 -5.04 16.30
C GLU A 123 -0.14 -4.57 17.48
N ARG A 124 -0.68 -4.67 18.71
CA ARG A 124 0.06 -4.31 19.92
C ARG A 124 1.30 -5.19 20.11
N GLU A 125 1.17 -6.50 19.95
CA GLU A 125 2.29 -7.44 20.09
C GLU A 125 3.40 -7.14 19.07
N MET A 126 3.03 -6.87 17.82
CA MET A 126 4.00 -6.54 16.75
C MET A 126 4.69 -5.19 16.97
N ALA A 127 4.05 -4.23 17.65
CA ALA A 127 4.64 -2.94 17.98
C ALA A 127 5.60 -2.98 19.19
N GLU A 128 5.51 -4.02 20.03
CA GLU A 128 6.39 -4.23 21.19
C GLU A 128 7.67 -5.03 20.83
N THR A 129 7.81 -5.45 19.57
CA THR A 129 8.97 -6.19 19.03
C THR A 129 9.94 -5.27 18.29
#